data_AF-A0A9X3XDM0-F1
#
_entry.id   AF-A0A9X3XDM0-F1
#
_cell.length_a   1.000
_cell.length_b   1.000
_cell.length_c   1.000
_cell.angle_alpha   90.00
_cell.angle_beta   90.00
_cell.angle_gamma   90.00
#
_symmetry.space_group_name_H-M   'P 1'
#
loop_
_entity.id
_entity.type
_entity.pdbx_description
1 polymer ?
#
loop_
_entity_poly.entity_id
_entity_poly.type
_entity_poly.pdbx_seq_one_letter_code
_entity_poly.pdbx_strand_id
1 'polypeptide(L)'
;MFDVSSLCWTSRDEVGERLLSWLDLPGRVGLRAARLLALLAPPSLAPALTRIATDPARSFWHRGYALRALARASVGLSDETFARLLDEALMDGPRAPFLELVPFARSGARLAALLARFDRETPLARRAWLRSTFSRVDKPCEELEAWLVSRWLEDVAQRSPDEDDASLAFSLADMYPETLAVLAAYRRARPRDAELFEDIRHFPDLANHLDDETRAAAAAALVLPRRDLLRFSSLAKIRKAARKAVLDHNFALFCPIDKPWTTYGYRGALALLEEDENGPAMAADLLAHARLHEAARADLGLVLYRRKRRIALQYLEQRGAAPENLELARALLREIAKNPDTRDRPALLAALRFPDPEARFLALDVLDAVAEDGPTFRAALESLAEDPDPFVRLRMTGALAYRGHASHVQPLVEAARSSADAILRALAIRLLGRLDEAPDHLDLFERALLEDHAAEEPDGPTPAAEQAAIALGCVGPKAVTALLRGHLLAPSDATLDAVEAALLVLLAEMEGAPLTASARRQEITIRDGGRCTSWSPFRSPGWWW
;
A
#
# COMPACT_ATOMS: atom_id res chain seq x y z
N MET A 1 -17.46 31.71 -10.52
CA MET A 1 -18.25 30.54 -10.09
C MET A 1 -17.49 29.33 -10.61
N PHE A 2 -16.97 28.49 -9.72
CA PHE A 2 -16.26 27.27 -10.11
C PHE A 2 -17.30 26.25 -10.56
N ASP A 3 -17.28 25.91 -11.85
CA ASP A 3 -18.17 24.90 -12.43
C ASP A 3 -17.33 23.79 -13.04
N VAL A 4 -17.22 22.67 -12.33
CA VAL A 4 -16.42 21.53 -12.77
C VAL A 4 -17.06 20.80 -13.96
N SER A 5 -18.39 20.94 -14.18
CA SER A 5 -19.10 20.28 -15.28
C SER A 5 -18.62 20.77 -16.64
N SER A 6 -18.09 21.99 -16.66
CA SER A 6 -17.53 22.61 -17.84
C SER A 6 -16.16 22.02 -18.26
N LEU A 7 -15.48 21.27 -17.38
CA LEU A 7 -14.25 20.54 -17.70
C LEU A 7 -14.58 19.30 -18.53
N CYS A 8 -13.98 19.20 -19.72
CA CYS A 8 -14.02 18.01 -20.56
C CYS A 8 -12.61 17.67 -21.03
N TRP A 9 -12.32 16.38 -21.18
CA TRP A 9 -11.10 15.96 -21.81
C TRP A 9 -11.14 16.23 -23.31
N THR A 10 -10.18 17.01 -23.79
CA THR A 10 -9.97 17.28 -25.22
C THR A 10 -8.51 16.99 -25.59
N SER A 11 -7.59 17.71 -24.97
CA SER A 11 -6.14 17.48 -25.01
C SER A 11 -5.50 17.89 -23.68
N ARG A 12 -4.24 17.49 -23.46
CA ARG A 12 -3.48 17.95 -22.29
C ARG A 12 -3.38 19.47 -22.24
N ASP A 13 -3.15 20.10 -23.40
CA ASP A 13 -2.92 21.53 -23.52
C ASP A 13 -4.20 22.33 -23.22
N GLU A 14 -5.32 22.01 -23.86
CA GLU A 14 -6.59 22.72 -23.64
C GLU A 14 -7.11 22.56 -22.21
N VAL A 15 -7.04 21.34 -21.65
CA VAL A 15 -7.37 21.11 -20.24
C VAL A 15 -6.44 21.91 -19.34
N GLY A 16 -5.14 21.94 -19.66
CA GLY A 16 -4.15 22.72 -18.93
C GLY A 16 -4.45 24.21 -18.93
N GLU A 17 -4.81 24.80 -20.07
CA GLU A 17 -5.18 26.22 -20.17
C GLU A 17 -6.35 26.56 -19.25
N ARG A 18 -7.34 25.66 -19.20
CA ARG A 18 -8.47 25.81 -18.29
C ARG A 18 -8.05 25.74 -16.83
N LEU A 19 -7.21 24.77 -16.46
CA LEU A 19 -6.70 24.62 -15.10
C LEU A 19 -5.83 25.81 -14.65
N LEU A 20 -5.09 26.43 -15.57
CA LEU A 20 -4.31 27.65 -15.27
C LEU A 20 -5.21 28.77 -14.73
N SER A 21 -6.40 28.94 -15.32
CA SER A 21 -7.39 29.94 -14.86
C SER A 21 -7.95 29.65 -13.46
N TRP A 22 -7.77 28.41 -12.97
CA TRP A 22 -8.29 27.95 -11.68
C TRP A 22 -7.27 27.97 -10.55
N LEU A 23 -6.00 28.24 -10.84
CA LEU A 23 -4.95 28.33 -9.83
C LEU A 23 -5.20 29.43 -8.79
N ASP A 24 -5.94 30.48 -9.19
CA ASP A 24 -6.30 31.60 -8.32
C ASP A 24 -7.56 31.32 -7.46
N LEU A 25 -8.18 30.16 -7.59
CA LEU A 25 -9.33 29.80 -6.76
C LEU A 25 -8.88 29.47 -5.33
N PRO A 26 -9.65 29.91 -4.31
CA PRO A 26 -9.28 29.71 -2.92
C PRO A 26 -9.37 28.24 -2.48
N GLY A 27 -8.64 27.91 -1.42
CA GLY A 27 -8.75 26.63 -0.72
C GLY A 27 -8.16 25.44 -1.50
N ARG A 28 -8.79 24.27 -1.32
CA ARG A 28 -8.31 22.99 -1.91
C ARG A 28 -8.42 22.97 -3.44
N VAL A 29 -9.30 23.76 -4.05
CA VAL A 29 -9.57 23.71 -5.50
C VAL A 29 -8.38 24.21 -6.32
N GLY A 30 -7.83 25.40 -6.01
CA GLY A 30 -6.66 25.91 -6.72
C GLY A 30 -5.44 25.00 -6.58
N LEU A 31 -5.25 24.44 -5.37
CA LEU A 31 -4.20 23.46 -5.10
C LEU A 31 -4.38 22.16 -5.92
N ARG A 32 -5.61 21.65 -6.04
CA ARG A 32 -5.92 20.48 -6.86
C ARG A 32 -5.74 20.76 -8.34
N ALA A 33 -6.12 21.94 -8.82
CA ALA A 33 -5.84 22.36 -10.18
C ALA A 33 -4.34 22.40 -10.47
N ALA A 34 -3.53 22.90 -9.54
CA ALA A 34 -2.07 22.89 -9.65
C ALA A 34 -1.51 21.46 -9.68
N ARG A 35 -2.00 20.58 -8.78
CA ARG A 35 -1.60 19.16 -8.72
C ARG A 35 -1.98 18.43 -10.02
N LEU A 36 -3.16 18.69 -10.57
CA LEU A 36 -3.62 18.11 -11.83
C LEU A 36 -2.81 18.63 -13.03
N LEU A 37 -2.46 19.91 -13.05
CA LEU A 37 -1.53 20.47 -14.04
C LEU A 37 -0.17 19.77 -14.01
N ALA A 38 0.36 19.51 -12.80
CA ALA A 38 1.59 18.74 -12.64
C ALA A 38 1.44 17.31 -13.14
N LEU A 39 0.26 16.71 -13.02
CA LEU A 39 -0.02 15.37 -13.54
C LEU A 39 -0.06 15.34 -15.07
N LEU A 40 -0.76 16.29 -15.69
CA LEU A 40 -0.94 16.37 -17.13
C LEU A 40 0.32 16.84 -17.87
N ALA A 41 1.11 17.70 -17.22
CA ALA A 41 2.36 18.26 -17.75
C ALA A 41 2.26 18.75 -19.22
N PRO A 42 1.31 19.65 -19.56
CA PRO A 42 1.10 20.13 -20.91
C PRO A 42 2.32 20.92 -21.43
N PRO A 43 3.04 20.45 -22.47
CA PRO A 43 4.27 21.08 -22.92
C PRO A 43 4.07 22.51 -23.45
N SER A 44 2.91 22.80 -24.05
CA SER A 44 2.60 24.14 -24.58
C SER A 44 2.56 25.22 -23.50
N LEU A 45 2.27 24.84 -22.25
CA LEU A 45 2.15 25.76 -21.12
C LEU A 45 3.46 25.99 -20.39
N ALA A 46 4.57 25.46 -20.89
CA ALA A 46 5.90 25.66 -20.32
C ALA A 46 6.22 27.13 -19.98
N PRO A 47 5.95 28.14 -20.85
CA PRO A 47 6.20 29.55 -20.50
C PRO A 47 5.34 30.04 -19.32
N ALA A 48 4.08 29.61 -19.23
CA ALA A 48 3.19 29.97 -18.13
C ALA A 48 3.61 29.30 -16.82
N LEU A 49 3.97 28.01 -16.88
CA LEU A 49 4.45 27.24 -15.73
C LEU A 49 5.79 27.78 -15.21
N THR A 50 6.72 28.18 -16.09
CA THR A 50 7.96 28.85 -15.68
C THR A 50 7.67 30.16 -14.96
N ARG A 51 6.74 30.99 -15.48
CA ARG A 51 6.33 32.21 -14.78
C ARG A 51 5.79 31.90 -13.39
N ILE A 52 4.88 30.94 -13.25
CA ILE A 52 4.31 30.52 -11.95
C ILE A 52 5.40 30.02 -11.01
N ALA A 53 6.31 29.16 -11.48
CA ALA A 53 7.41 28.61 -10.67
C ALA A 53 8.33 29.71 -10.10
N THR A 54 8.51 30.79 -10.86
CA THR A 54 9.42 31.90 -10.52
C THR A 54 8.75 33.11 -9.91
N ASP A 55 7.43 33.09 -9.73
CA ASP A 55 6.68 34.21 -9.14
C ASP A 55 6.70 34.09 -7.61
N PRO A 56 7.41 34.97 -6.89
CA PRO A 56 7.48 34.92 -5.43
C PRO A 56 6.14 35.25 -4.75
N ALA A 57 5.18 35.85 -5.47
CA ALA A 57 3.84 36.10 -4.93
C ALA A 57 2.96 34.85 -4.92
N ARG A 58 3.33 33.79 -5.66
CA ARG A 58 2.60 32.52 -5.68
C ARG A 58 2.93 31.68 -4.45
N SER A 59 1.92 30.97 -3.95
CA SER A 59 2.15 30.08 -2.81
C SER A 59 3.13 28.97 -3.15
N PHE A 60 3.86 28.52 -2.13
CA PHE A 60 4.84 27.44 -2.21
C PHE A 60 4.36 26.25 -3.05
N TRP A 61 3.14 25.76 -2.80
CA TRP A 61 2.61 24.60 -3.49
C TRP A 61 2.37 24.82 -4.99
N HIS A 62 1.88 26.01 -5.39
CA HIS A 62 1.69 26.32 -6.80
C HIS A 62 3.01 26.32 -7.56
N ARG A 63 4.03 26.93 -6.97
CA ARG A 63 5.39 26.97 -7.52
C ARG A 63 5.96 25.56 -7.65
N GLY A 64 5.79 24.76 -6.59
CA GLY A 64 6.28 23.38 -6.58
C GLY A 64 5.60 22.49 -7.62
N TYR A 65 4.27 22.56 -7.76
CA TYR A 65 3.56 21.83 -8.81
C TYR A 65 3.91 22.30 -10.22
N ALA A 66 4.14 23.60 -10.42
CA ALA A 66 4.61 24.10 -11.71
C ALA A 66 6.00 23.53 -12.08
N LEU A 67 6.92 23.43 -11.12
CA LEU A 67 8.22 22.79 -11.32
C LEU A 67 8.09 21.29 -11.65
N ARG A 68 7.18 20.56 -10.97
CA ARG A 68 6.89 19.15 -11.32
C ARG A 68 6.35 19.02 -12.74
N ALA A 69 5.44 19.90 -13.13
CA ALA A 69 4.88 19.92 -14.49
C ALA A 69 5.99 20.12 -15.53
N LEU A 70 6.88 21.09 -15.31
CA LEU A 70 8.03 21.35 -16.19
C LEU A 70 8.99 20.15 -16.27
N ALA A 71 9.30 19.53 -15.12
CA ALA A 71 10.17 18.37 -15.07
C ALA A 71 9.61 17.18 -15.86
N ARG A 72 8.32 16.88 -15.69
CA ARG A 72 7.61 15.80 -16.40
C ARG A 72 7.49 16.08 -17.90
N ALA A 73 7.27 17.32 -18.28
CA ALA A 73 7.29 17.75 -19.68
C ALA A 73 8.71 17.79 -20.29
N SER A 74 9.75 17.41 -19.53
CA SER A 74 11.16 17.47 -19.94
C SER A 74 11.61 18.87 -20.36
N VAL A 75 11.00 19.91 -19.78
CA VAL A 75 11.31 21.31 -20.06
C VAL A 75 12.40 21.78 -19.10
N GLY A 76 13.61 22.01 -19.61
CA GLY A 76 14.71 22.52 -18.79
C GLY A 76 14.48 23.96 -18.29
N LEU A 77 15.03 24.27 -17.12
CA LEU A 77 15.19 25.65 -16.64
C LEU A 77 16.44 26.29 -17.25
N SER A 78 16.49 27.62 -17.37
CA SER A 78 17.75 28.32 -17.64
C SER A 78 18.67 28.27 -16.41
N ASP A 79 19.99 28.37 -16.59
CA ASP A 79 20.93 28.36 -15.46
C ASP A 79 20.68 29.50 -14.48
N GLU A 80 20.35 30.69 -14.98
CA GLU A 80 19.96 31.85 -14.17
C GLU A 80 18.68 31.59 -13.36
N THR A 81 17.65 31.01 -13.99
CA THR A 81 16.40 30.69 -13.30
C THR A 81 16.62 29.64 -12.23
N PHE A 82 17.38 28.59 -12.55
CA PHE A 82 17.73 27.54 -11.61
C PHE A 82 18.51 28.11 -10.42
N ALA A 83 19.54 28.92 -10.66
CA ALA A 83 20.35 29.54 -9.62
C ALA A 83 19.50 30.45 -8.71
N ARG A 84 18.63 31.28 -9.29
CA ARG A 84 17.70 32.13 -8.51
C ARG A 84 16.74 31.30 -7.65
N LEU A 85 16.11 30.27 -8.22
CA LEU A 85 15.19 29.41 -7.46
C LEU A 85 15.92 28.64 -6.36
N LEU A 86 17.16 28.22 -6.64
CA LEU A 86 18.04 27.60 -5.66
C LEU A 86 18.36 28.58 -4.53
N ASP A 87 18.62 29.85 -4.84
CA ASP A 87 18.90 30.90 -3.85
C ASP A 87 17.67 31.24 -2.98
N GLU A 88 16.49 31.36 -3.60
CA GLU A 88 15.23 31.65 -2.90
C GLU A 88 14.84 30.55 -1.92
N ALA A 89 15.03 29.29 -2.31
CA ALA A 89 14.62 28.14 -1.52
C ALA A 89 15.31 28.02 -0.15
N LEU A 90 16.31 28.86 0.11
CA LEU A 90 17.13 28.85 1.32
C LEU A 90 16.63 29.85 2.34
N MET A 91 15.93 30.89 1.87
CA MET A 91 15.35 31.91 2.74
C MET A 91 14.13 31.37 3.49
N ASP A 92 13.43 30.39 2.91
CA ASP A 92 12.18 29.82 3.46
C ASP A 92 12.40 28.54 4.31
N GLY A 93 13.67 28.15 4.54
CA GLY A 93 14.04 26.94 5.29
C GLY A 93 13.68 25.63 4.57
N PRO A 94 13.66 24.47 5.27
CA PRO A 94 13.43 23.15 4.67
C PRO A 94 12.02 22.93 4.09
N ARG A 95 11.22 23.99 3.94
CA ARG A 95 9.84 23.98 3.41
C ARG A 95 9.74 24.42 1.94
N ALA A 96 10.86 24.67 1.26
CA ALA A 96 10.92 25.28 -0.07
C ALA A 96 10.81 24.28 -1.25
N PRO A 97 10.56 24.74 -2.50
CA PRO A 97 10.36 23.86 -3.67
C PRO A 97 11.68 23.30 -4.22
N PHE A 98 12.70 23.26 -3.38
CA PHE A 98 14.04 22.81 -3.69
C PHE A 98 14.07 21.32 -4.10
N LEU A 99 13.21 20.48 -3.51
CA LEU A 99 13.08 19.08 -3.96
C LEU A 99 12.57 19.03 -5.41
N GLU A 100 11.75 20.00 -5.81
CA GLU A 100 11.28 20.13 -7.18
C GLU A 100 12.36 20.60 -8.15
N LEU A 101 13.51 21.10 -7.64
CA LEU A 101 14.66 21.47 -8.44
C LEU A 101 15.55 20.28 -8.80
N VAL A 102 15.48 19.18 -8.04
CA VAL A 102 16.32 17.99 -8.22
C VAL A 102 16.26 17.42 -9.64
N PRO A 103 15.08 17.30 -10.30
CA PRO A 103 15.02 16.83 -11.69
C PRO A 103 15.81 17.68 -12.68
N PHE A 104 16.07 18.95 -12.38
CA PHE A 104 16.82 19.88 -13.24
C PHE A 104 18.33 19.92 -12.96
N ALA A 105 18.80 19.16 -11.97
CA ALA A 105 20.18 19.14 -11.50
C ALA A 105 20.75 17.71 -11.47
N ARG A 106 20.51 16.92 -12.52
CA ARG A 106 20.94 15.51 -12.57
C ARG A 106 22.44 15.31 -12.78
N SER A 107 23.15 16.30 -13.32
CA SER A 107 24.61 16.22 -13.55
C SER A 107 25.25 17.60 -13.75
N GLY A 108 26.58 17.64 -13.77
CA GLY A 108 27.37 18.81 -14.16
C GLY A 108 27.30 19.99 -13.18
N ALA A 109 27.36 21.21 -13.72
CA ALA A 109 27.46 22.44 -12.92
C ALA A 109 26.25 22.65 -12.00
N ARG A 110 25.05 22.24 -12.41
CA ARG A 110 23.82 22.37 -11.59
C ARG A 110 23.83 21.42 -10.41
N LEU A 111 24.24 20.17 -10.62
CA LEU A 111 24.42 19.23 -9.52
C LEU A 111 25.50 19.74 -8.55
N ALA A 112 26.65 20.20 -9.07
CA ALA A 112 27.70 20.78 -8.24
C ALA A 112 27.21 21.99 -7.42
N ALA A 113 26.41 22.88 -8.02
CA ALA A 113 25.80 24.01 -7.32
C ALA A 113 24.81 23.56 -6.24
N LEU A 114 23.99 22.55 -6.54
CA LEU A 114 23.05 21.95 -5.60
C LEU A 114 23.78 21.31 -4.40
N LEU A 115 24.82 20.51 -4.65
CA LEU A 115 25.64 19.85 -3.63
C LEU A 115 26.40 20.88 -2.78
N ALA A 116 27.05 21.85 -3.41
CA ALA A 116 27.74 22.94 -2.72
C ALA A 116 26.78 23.75 -1.83
N ARG A 117 25.51 23.81 -2.22
CA ARG A 117 24.49 24.45 -1.41
C ARG A 117 24.06 23.58 -0.24
N PHE A 118 23.78 22.31 -0.47
CA PHE A 118 23.48 21.38 0.62
C PHE A 118 24.59 21.29 1.65
N ASP A 119 25.86 21.46 1.25
CA ASP A 119 27.01 21.42 2.15
C ASP A 119 26.97 22.55 3.21
N ARG A 120 26.28 23.66 2.91
CA ARG A 120 26.08 24.79 3.83
C ARG A 120 24.87 24.61 4.75
N GLU A 121 23.99 23.65 4.47
CA GLU A 121 22.81 23.40 5.26
C GLU A 121 23.14 22.63 6.54
N THR A 122 22.31 22.81 7.56
CA THR A 122 22.47 22.08 8.83
C THR A 122 22.33 20.56 8.60
N PRO A 123 22.98 19.71 9.42
CA PRO A 123 22.76 18.27 9.36
C PRO A 123 21.29 17.86 9.47
N LEU A 124 20.52 18.53 10.34
CA LEU A 124 19.08 18.30 10.48
C LEU A 124 18.31 18.58 9.18
N ALA A 125 18.64 19.68 8.49
CA ALA A 125 18.05 19.97 7.19
C ALA A 125 18.40 18.87 6.19
N ARG A 126 19.69 18.54 6.01
CA ARG A 126 20.14 17.45 5.10
C ARG A 126 19.44 16.12 5.38
N ARG A 127 19.23 15.77 6.65
CA ARG A 127 18.47 14.59 7.08
C ARG A 127 17.01 14.65 6.63
N ALA A 128 16.35 15.80 6.81
CA ALA A 128 14.97 16.00 6.36
C ALA A 128 14.85 15.90 4.81
N TRP A 129 15.84 16.39 4.08
CA TRP A 129 15.92 16.26 2.63
C TRP A 129 16.05 14.80 2.19
N LEU A 130 17.01 14.07 2.76
CA LEU A 130 17.21 12.65 2.49
C LEU A 130 15.96 11.84 2.80
N ARG A 131 15.26 12.10 3.92
CA ARG A 131 13.98 11.46 4.21
C ARG A 131 12.92 11.72 3.13
N SER A 132 12.87 12.95 2.63
CA SER A 132 11.87 13.37 1.66
C SER A 132 12.14 12.84 0.25
N THR A 133 13.34 12.34 -0.05
CA THR A 133 13.64 11.74 -1.37
C THR A 133 13.04 10.34 -1.54
N PHE A 134 12.77 9.59 -0.47
CA PHE A 134 12.25 8.21 -0.56
C PHE A 134 10.79 8.12 -0.98
N SER A 135 9.98 9.12 -0.68
CA SER A 135 8.54 9.09 -0.97
C SER A 135 8.19 9.59 -2.39
N ARG A 136 9.19 9.86 -3.23
CA ARG A 136 8.97 10.52 -4.53
C ARG A 136 9.03 9.53 -5.67
N VAL A 137 8.10 9.73 -6.60
CA VAL A 137 8.09 9.04 -7.91
C VAL A 137 9.34 9.42 -8.72
N ASP A 138 9.76 10.69 -8.64
CA ASP A 138 10.97 11.19 -9.29
C ASP A 138 12.16 11.12 -8.31
N LYS A 139 12.83 9.96 -8.27
CA LYS A 139 14.02 9.76 -7.43
C LYS A 139 15.13 10.76 -7.79
N PRO A 140 15.92 11.22 -6.80
CA PRO A 140 17.14 11.97 -7.08
C PRO A 140 18.10 11.15 -7.96
N CYS A 141 19.08 11.81 -8.57
CA CYS A 141 20.19 11.06 -9.17
C CYS A 141 20.99 10.35 -8.08
N GLU A 142 21.56 9.19 -8.43
CA GLU A 142 22.34 8.33 -7.52
C GLU A 142 23.47 9.10 -6.82
N GLU A 143 24.12 10.02 -7.54
CA GLU A 143 25.18 10.86 -7.00
C GLU A 143 24.70 11.78 -5.86
N LEU A 144 23.53 12.41 -6.00
CA LEU A 144 22.97 13.26 -4.95
C LEU A 144 22.54 12.43 -3.73
N GLU A 145 21.92 11.28 -3.95
CA GLU A 145 21.50 10.37 -2.88
C GLU A 145 22.70 9.87 -2.09
N ALA A 146 23.72 9.33 -2.77
CA ALA A 146 24.95 8.85 -2.15
C ALA A 146 25.67 9.96 -1.37
N TRP A 147 25.69 11.19 -1.91
CA TRP A 147 26.25 12.35 -1.21
C TRP A 147 25.48 12.68 0.07
N LEU A 148 24.14 12.71 0.03
CA LEU A 148 23.30 12.98 1.19
C LEU A 148 23.47 11.91 2.28
N VAL A 149 23.50 10.64 1.88
CA VAL A 149 23.75 9.50 2.79
C VAL A 149 25.11 9.63 3.46
N SER A 150 26.17 9.89 2.67
CA SER A 150 27.52 10.07 3.19
C SER A 150 27.60 11.19 4.23
N ARG A 151 27.02 12.37 3.94
CA ARG A 151 27.00 13.49 4.88
C ARG A 151 26.20 13.23 6.15
N TRP A 152 25.11 12.47 6.04
CA TRP A 152 24.34 12.05 7.20
C TRP A 152 25.11 11.05 8.07
N LEU A 153 25.82 10.08 7.46
CA LEU A 153 26.68 9.15 8.20
C LEU A 153 27.83 9.87 8.92
N GLU A 154 28.46 10.86 8.29
CA GLU A 154 29.48 11.71 8.92
C GLU A 154 28.94 12.46 10.15
N ASP A 155 27.72 13.01 10.05
CA ASP A 155 27.05 13.69 11.18
C ASP A 155 26.75 12.71 12.32
N VAL A 156 26.13 11.57 12.01
CA VAL A 156 25.78 10.55 13.01
C VAL A 156 27.02 9.99 13.68
N ALA A 157 28.15 9.86 12.98
CA ALA A 157 29.41 9.39 13.58
C ALA A 157 29.94 10.31 14.70
N GLN A 158 29.52 11.58 14.72
CA GLN A 158 29.96 12.58 15.71
C GLN A 158 29.04 12.67 16.94
N ARG A 159 27.90 11.96 16.95
CA ARG A 159 26.91 12.02 18.03
C ARG A 159 26.26 10.66 18.27
N SER A 160 25.38 10.55 19.25
CA SER A 160 24.52 9.37 19.38
C SER A 160 23.37 9.47 18.38
N PRO A 161 23.03 8.39 17.65
CA PRO A 161 21.86 8.38 16.79
C PRO A 161 20.58 8.52 17.60
N ASP A 162 19.59 9.21 17.03
CA ASP A 162 18.24 9.33 17.59
C ASP A 162 17.26 8.38 16.85
N GLU A 163 15.97 8.44 17.23
CA GLU A 163 14.92 7.62 16.62
C GLU A 163 14.72 7.92 15.13
N ASP A 164 14.91 9.19 14.77
CA ASP A 164 14.84 9.69 13.41
C ASP A 164 15.96 9.11 12.53
N ASP A 165 17.17 8.96 13.08
CA ASP A 165 18.29 8.31 12.40
C ASP A 165 18.08 6.80 12.28
N ALA A 166 17.50 6.15 13.29
CA ALA A 166 17.17 4.73 13.23
C ALA A 166 16.13 4.43 12.13
N SER A 167 15.06 5.23 12.06
CA SER A 167 14.05 5.12 11.00
C SER A 167 14.64 5.35 9.61
N LEU A 168 15.55 6.31 9.48
CA LEU A 168 16.25 6.60 8.24
C LEU A 168 17.22 5.48 7.84
N ALA A 169 18.01 4.96 8.78
CA ALA A 169 18.89 3.81 8.58
C ALA A 169 18.12 2.59 8.11
N PHE A 170 16.99 2.29 8.76
CA PHE A 170 16.11 1.20 8.37
C PHE A 170 15.65 1.33 6.91
N SER A 171 15.29 2.55 6.48
CA SER A 171 14.83 2.80 5.10
C SER A 171 15.94 2.71 4.06
N LEU A 172 17.20 2.89 4.47
CA LEU A 172 18.38 2.95 3.59
C LEU A 172 19.18 1.65 3.51
N ALA A 173 19.03 0.76 4.50
CA ALA A 173 19.92 -0.38 4.70
C ALA A 173 20.02 -1.34 3.50
N ASP A 174 18.96 -1.50 2.71
CA ASP A 174 19.00 -2.33 1.49
C ASP A 174 19.95 -1.77 0.43
N MET A 175 20.04 -0.44 0.30
CA MET A 175 20.87 0.23 -0.71
C MET A 175 22.24 0.62 -0.16
N TYR A 176 22.32 0.91 1.15
CA TYR A 176 23.51 1.38 1.85
C TYR A 176 23.71 0.55 3.13
N PRO A 177 24.29 -0.66 3.03
CA PRO A 177 24.45 -1.57 4.18
C PRO A 177 25.25 -0.99 5.35
N GLU A 178 26.13 -0.02 5.10
CA GLU A 178 26.87 0.71 6.14
C GLU A 178 25.96 1.43 7.15
N THR A 179 24.73 1.75 6.76
CA THR A 179 23.73 2.38 7.64
C THR A 179 23.25 1.44 8.75
N LEU A 180 23.46 0.11 8.62
CA LEU A 180 23.20 -0.84 9.70
C LEU A 180 24.03 -0.57 10.96
N ALA A 181 25.21 0.04 10.82
CA ALA A 181 26.01 0.44 11.97
C ALA A 181 25.32 1.53 12.80
N VAL A 182 24.59 2.44 12.14
CA VAL A 182 23.79 3.48 12.80
C VAL A 182 22.64 2.83 13.57
N LEU A 183 21.91 1.92 12.92
CA LEU A 183 20.81 1.19 13.55
C LEU A 183 21.29 0.37 14.75
N ALA A 184 22.41 -0.34 14.62
CA ALA A 184 23.02 -1.08 15.73
C ALA A 184 23.47 -0.16 16.88
N ALA A 185 24.04 1.01 16.58
CA ALA A 185 24.43 1.98 17.60
C ALA A 185 23.20 2.52 18.37
N TYR A 186 22.10 2.80 17.67
CA TYR A 186 20.84 3.23 18.29
C TYR A 186 20.28 2.14 19.22
N ARG A 187 20.26 0.89 18.76
CA ARG A 187 19.72 -0.25 19.53
C ARG A 187 20.53 -0.57 20.77
N ARG A 188 21.86 -0.43 20.72
CA ARG A 188 22.73 -0.57 21.90
C ARG A 188 22.42 0.49 22.97
N ALA A 189 22.14 1.73 22.56
CA ALA A 189 21.80 2.82 23.48
C ALA A 189 20.37 2.70 24.03
N ARG A 190 19.46 2.07 23.28
CA ARG A 190 18.04 1.91 23.62
C ARG A 190 17.57 0.50 23.29
N PRO A 191 17.89 -0.51 24.13
CA PRO A 191 17.43 -1.87 23.90
C PRO A 191 15.91 -1.91 24.05
N ARG A 192 15.23 -1.84 22.91
CA ARG A 192 13.82 -2.18 22.76
C ARG A 192 13.77 -3.49 21.99
N ASP A 193 13.56 -4.58 22.72
CA ASP A 193 13.56 -5.94 22.17
C ASP A 193 12.62 -6.10 20.95
N ALA A 194 11.52 -5.34 20.92
CA ALA A 194 10.56 -5.33 19.82
C ALA A 194 11.13 -4.87 18.48
N GLU A 195 11.73 -3.70 18.52
CA GLU A 195 12.17 -3.02 17.31
C GLU A 195 13.48 -3.68 16.84
N LEU A 196 14.32 -4.14 17.77
CA LEU A 196 15.50 -4.95 17.44
C LEU A 196 15.13 -6.26 16.72
N PHE A 197 14.04 -6.91 17.14
CA PHE A 197 13.57 -8.12 16.46
C PHE A 197 13.18 -7.85 15.01
N GLU A 198 12.34 -6.85 14.78
CA GLU A 198 11.90 -6.51 13.43
C GLU A 198 13.11 -6.07 12.58
N ASP A 199 14.03 -5.30 13.14
CA ASP A 199 15.24 -4.85 12.43
C ASP A 199 16.14 -6.03 12.02
N ILE A 200 16.41 -7.00 12.90
CA ILE A 200 17.21 -8.19 12.56
C ILE A 200 16.49 -9.08 11.54
N ARG A 201 15.17 -9.18 11.63
CA ARG A 201 14.37 -9.95 10.67
C ARG A 201 14.44 -9.34 9.26
N HIS A 202 14.36 -8.02 9.14
CA HIS A 202 14.50 -7.32 7.86
C HIS A 202 15.96 -7.33 7.39
N PHE A 203 16.91 -7.14 8.30
CA PHE A 203 18.34 -7.06 8.02
C PHE A 203 19.14 -8.06 8.88
N PRO A 204 19.23 -9.35 8.45
CA PRO A 204 19.99 -10.37 9.19
C PRO A 204 21.43 -9.97 9.52
N ASP A 205 22.07 -9.18 8.66
CA ASP A 205 23.44 -8.71 8.84
C ASP A 205 23.60 -7.70 9.98
N LEU A 206 22.51 -7.08 10.46
CA LEU A 206 22.51 -6.24 11.66
C LEU A 206 23.10 -6.98 12.86
N ALA A 207 22.87 -8.29 12.95
CA ALA A 207 23.41 -9.13 14.02
C ALA A 207 24.95 -9.12 14.11
N ASN A 208 25.65 -8.81 13.01
CA ASN A 208 27.11 -8.72 12.98
C ASN A 208 27.63 -7.41 13.61
N HIS A 209 26.77 -6.40 13.78
CA HIS A 209 27.10 -5.09 14.35
C HIS A 209 26.72 -4.95 15.83
N LEU A 210 26.10 -5.99 16.40
CA LEU A 210 25.71 -6.04 17.82
C LEU A 210 26.85 -6.60 18.67
N ASP A 211 26.96 -6.15 19.92
CA ASP A 211 27.87 -6.74 20.90
C ASP A 211 27.40 -8.14 21.34
N ASP A 212 28.31 -8.91 21.96
CA ASP A 212 28.05 -10.31 22.33
C ASP A 212 26.91 -10.46 23.34
N GLU A 213 26.72 -9.50 24.24
CA GLU A 213 25.62 -9.50 25.21
C GLU A 213 24.27 -9.34 24.51
N THR A 214 24.15 -8.34 23.63
CA THR A 214 22.94 -8.10 22.83
C THR A 214 22.65 -9.27 21.91
N ARG A 215 23.68 -9.88 21.31
CA ARG A 215 23.54 -11.10 20.49
C ARG A 215 23.06 -12.29 21.31
N ALA A 216 23.59 -12.49 22.51
CA ALA A 216 23.15 -13.58 23.40
C ALA A 216 21.69 -13.40 23.82
N ALA A 217 21.27 -12.16 24.13
CA ALA A 217 19.87 -11.83 24.43
C ALA A 217 18.96 -12.10 23.21
N ALA A 218 19.35 -11.63 22.02
CA ALA A 218 18.63 -11.90 20.78
C ALA A 218 18.54 -13.41 20.47
N ALA A 219 19.60 -14.18 20.75
CA ALA A 219 19.60 -15.63 20.58
C ALA A 219 18.63 -16.32 21.54
N ALA A 220 18.59 -15.90 22.80
CA ALA A 220 17.66 -16.43 23.80
C ALA A 220 16.19 -16.15 23.43
N ALA A 221 15.94 -15.01 22.79
CA ALA A 221 14.64 -14.63 22.25
C ALA A 221 14.35 -15.19 20.84
N LEU A 222 15.20 -16.08 20.30
CA LEU A 222 15.03 -16.72 18.99
C LEU A 222 14.94 -15.74 17.80
N VAL A 223 15.56 -14.57 17.96
CA VAL A 223 15.50 -13.47 16.98
C VAL A 223 16.56 -13.58 15.90
N LEU A 224 17.69 -14.22 16.23
CA LEU A 224 18.81 -14.34 15.31
C LEU A 224 18.48 -15.31 14.15
N PRO A 225 19.13 -15.13 12.99
CA PRO A 225 19.09 -16.12 11.91
C PRO A 225 19.50 -17.51 12.42
N ARG A 226 18.93 -18.58 11.86
CA ARG A 226 19.19 -19.96 12.29
C ARG A 226 20.67 -20.31 12.41
N ARG A 227 21.49 -19.84 11.47
CA ARG A 227 22.95 -20.06 11.47
C ARG A 227 23.59 -19.51 12.74
N ASP A 228 23.14 -18.35 13.20
CA ASP A 228 23.67 -17.68 14.37
C ASP A 228 23.09 -18.26 15.67
N LEU A 229 21.82 -18.66 15.70
CA LEU A 229 21.25 -19.41 16.84
C LEU A 229 22.04 -20.69 17.13
N LEU A 230 22.49 -21.40 16.10
CA LEU A 230 23.29 -22.62 16.23
C LEU A 230 24.68 -22.39 16.85
N ARG A 231 25.17 -21.14 16.88
CA ARG A 231 26.41 -20.78 17.59
C ARG A 231 26.21 -20.71 19.11
N PHE A 232 24.98 -20.43 19.56
CA PHE A 232 24.64 -20.31 20.98
C PHE A 232 24.03 -21.58 21.58
N SER A 233 23.38 -22.42 20.77
CA SER A 233 22.65 -23.58 21.27
C SER A 233 22.50 -24.69 20.23
N SER A 234 22.22 -25.91 20.69
CA SER A 234 21.95 -27.03 19.78
C SER A 234 20.55 -26.94 19.17
N LEU A 235 20.38 -27.48 17.96
CA LEU A 235 19.08 -27.45 17.26
C LEU A 235 17.92 -28.02 18.10
N ALA A 236 18.18 -29.07 18.89
CA ALA A 236 17.17 -29.65 19.78
C ALA A 236 16.74 -28.68 20.89
N LYS A 237 17.68 -27.94 21.48
CA LYS A 237 17.39 -26.92 22.49
C LYS A 237 16.66 -25.72 21.87
N ILE A 238 17.05 -25.29 20.68
CA ILE A 238 16.39 -24.20 19.94
C ILE A 238 14.93 -24.59 19.63
N ARG A 239 14.68 -25.80 19.09
CA ARG A 239 13.31 -26.30 18.84
C ARG A 239 12.48 -26.38 20.11
N LYS A 240 13.07 -26.84 21.23
CA LYS A 240 12.41 -26.85 22.54
C LYS A 240 12.04 -25.43 23.00
N ALA A 241 12.93 -24.47 22.83
CA ALA A 241 12.68 -23.07 23.16
C ALA A 241 11.56 -22.48 22.29
N ALA A 242 11.55 -22.78 20.98
CA ALA A 242 10.51 -22.32 20.07
C ALA A 242 9.13 -22.86 20.46
N ARG A 243 9.02 -24.16 20.74
CA ARG A 243 7.78 -24.78 21.23
C ARG A 243 7.31 -24.11 22.52
N LYS A 244 8.22 -23.88 23.47
CA LYS A 244 7.91 -23.21 24.73
C LYS A 244 7.39 -21.80 24.49
N ALA A 245 8.05 -21.02 23.63
CA ALA A 245 7.64 -19.65 23.32
C ALA A 245 6.23 -19.57 22.71
N VAL A 246 5.86 -20.49 21.82
CA VAL A 246 4.49 -20.59 21.28
C VAL A 246 3.46 -20.88 22.37
N LEU A 247 3.76 -21.81 23.27
CA LEU A 247 2.84 -22.18 24.36
C LEU A 247 2.73 -21.08 25.43
N ASP A 248 3.84 -20.40 25.75
CA ASP A 248 3.86 -19.26 26.66
C ASP A 248 3.02 -18.11 26.09
N HIS A 249 3.19 -17.79 24.80
CA HIS A 249 2.37 -16.78 24.12
C HIS A 249 0.89 -17.14 24.12
N ASN A 250 0.56 -18.40 23.81
CA ASN A 250 -0.79 -18.92 23.88
C ASN A 250 -1.40 -18.75 25.28
N PHE A 251 -0.68 -19.13 26.33
CA PHE A 251 -1.13 -18.95 27.71
C PHE A 251 -1.38 -17.47 28.02
N ALA A 252 -0.45 -16.61 27.59
CA ALA A 252 -0.54 -15.18 27.80
C ALA A 252 -1.78 -14.58 27.09
N LEU A 253 -2.23 -15.11 25.94
CA LEU A 253 -3.45 -14.63 25.27
C LEU A 253 -4.72 -14.91 26.10
N PHE A 254 -4.74 -15.95 26.93
CA PHE A 254 -5.85 -16.22 27.85
C PHE A 254 -5.78 -15.43 29.17
N CYS A 255 -4.58 -14.99 29.56
CA CYS A 255 -4.34 -14.30 30.84
C CYS A 255 -3.65 -12.95 30.60
N PRO A 256 -4.39 -11.88 30.29
CA PRO A 256 -3.82 -10.59 29.90
C PRO A 256 -3.24 -9.76 31.06
N ILE A 257 -2.90 -10.37 32.20
CA ILE A 257 -2.35 -9.67 33.36
C ILE A 257 -0.84 -9.47 33.13
N ASP A 258 -0.46 -8.21 32.85
CA ASP A 258 0.89 -7.68 32.66
C ASP A 258 1.76 -8.34 31.58
N LYS A 259 1.78 -7.79 30.35
CA LYS A 259 2.72 -8.21 29.28
C LYS A 259 3.60 -7.09 28.78
N PRO A 260 4.92 -7.31 28.78
CA PRO A 260 5.71 -6.84 27.62
C PRO A 260 6.54 -7.91 26.88
N TRP A 261 6.86 -9.08 27.47
CA TRP A 261 8.03 -9.86 27.00
C TRP A 261 7.74 -11.14 26.18
N THR A 262 6.51 -11.65 26.15
CA THR A 262 6.20 -12.95 25.48
C THR A 262 6.03 -12.85 23.96
N THR A 263 6.16 -11.67 23.35
CA THR A 263 5.83 -11.47 21.92
C THR A 263 7.01 -11.79 21.00
N TYR A 264 8.26 -11.54 21.42
CA TYR A 264 9.43 -11.65 20.52
C TYR A 264 9.91 -13.09 20.39
N GLY A 265 10.04 -13.80 21.51
CA GLY A 265 10.29 -15.24 21.51
C GLY A 265 9.26 -16.00 20.67
N TYR A 266 8.02 -15.52 20.65
CA TYR A 266 6.96 -16.09 19.83
C TYR A 266 7.17 -15.84 18.33
N ARG A 267 7.40 -14.60 17.90
CA ARG A 267 7.65 -14.30 16.48
C ARG A 267 8.92 -14.99 15.97
N GLY A 268 9.99 -15.01 16.77
CA GLY A 268 11.21 -15.77 16.48
C GLY A 268 10.96 -17.27 16.38
N ALA A 269 10.11 -17.83 17.25
CA ALA A 269 9.67 -19.22 17.15
C ALA A 269 8.90 -19.49 15.85
N LEU A 270 7.98 -18.63 15.43
CA LEU A 270 7.26 -18.78 14.17
C LEU A 270 8.22 -18.76 12.96
N ALA A 271 9.15 -17.80 12.92
CA ALA A 271 10.16 -17.72 11.87
C ALA A 271 11.03 -19.00 11.83
N LEU A 272 11.47 -19.50 12.98
CA LEU A 272 12.20 -20.76 13.07
C LEU A 272 11.37 -21.95 12.55
N LEU A 273 10.09 -22.02 12.89
CA LEU A 273 9.20 -23.08 12.40
C LEU A 273 8.99 -22.99 10.87
N GLU A 274 9.08 -21.80 10.29
CA GLU A 274 9.10 -21.64 8.84
C GLU A 274 10.43 -22.14 8.25
N GLU A 275 11.58 -21.75 8.79
CA GLU A 275 12.90 -22.09 8.22
C GLU A 275 13.30 -23.56 8.43
N ASP A 276 12.95 -24.15 9.57
CA ASP A 276 13.39 -25.49 9.97
C ASP A 276 12.65 -26.60 9.19
N GLU A 277 13.38 -27.64 8.79
CA GLU A 277 12.84 -28.76 8.02
C GLU A 277 11.73 -29.53 8.77
N ASN A 278 11.86 -29.65 10.10
CA ASN A 278 10.87 -30.28 10.96
C ASN A 278 9.84 -29.28 11.52
N GLY A 279 10.00 -28.00 11.19
CA GLY A 279 9.11 -26.92 11.65
C GLY A 279 7.65 -27.15 11.28
N PRO A 280 7.29 -27.59 10.06
CA PRO A 280 5.91 -27.90 9.71
C PRO A 280 5.29 -29.03 10.55
N ALA A 281 6.06 -30.08 10.86
CA ALA A 281 5.57 -31.16 11.72
C ALA A 281 5.31 -30.65 13.15
N MET A 282 6.19 -29.79 13.67
CA MET A 282 5.99 -29.13 14.96
C MET A 282 4.79 -28.18 14.96
N ALA A 283 4.59 -27.39 13.90
CA ALA A 283 3.45 -26.48 13.78
C ALA A 283 2.11 -27.26 13.71
N ALA A 284 2.08 -28.38 13.00
CA ALA A 284 0.91 -29.27 12.96
C ALA A 284 0.61 -29.90 14.33
N ASP A 285 1.63 -30.34 15.08
CA ASP A 285 1.50 -30.83 16.45
C ASP A 285 0.94 -29.74 17.39
N LEU A 286 1.45 -28.51 17.28
CA LEU A 286 0.96 -27.36 18.05
C LEU A 286 -0.48 -26.99 17.69
N LEU A 287 -0.87 -27.03 16.41
CA LEU A 287 -2.25 -26.79 15.96
C LEU A 287 -3.24 -27.86 16.42
N ALA A 288 -2.77 -29.07 16.74
CA ALA A 288 -3.60 -30.11 17.33
C ALA A 288 -3.87 -29.88 18.83
N HIS A 289 -3.19 -28.91 19.46
CA HIS A 289 -3.35 -28.63 20.88
C HIS A 289 -4.75 -28.08 21.20
N ALA A 290 -5.51 -28.79 22.04
CA ALA A 290 -6.94 -28.51 22.29
C ALA A 290 -7.24 -27.10 22.81
N ARG A 291 -6.30 -26.48 23.55
CA ARG A 291 -6.45 -25.16 24.16
C ARG A 291 -5.60 -24.08 23.50
N LEU A 292 -5.43 -24.17 22.18
CA LEU A 292 -4.76 -23.12 21.42
C LEU A 292 -5.74 -21.98 21.11
N HIS A 293 -5.34 -20.75 21.41
CA HIS A 293 -6.04 -19.49 21.13
C HIS A 293 -6.15 -19.27 19.62
N GLU A 294 -7.23 -18.63 19.16
CA GLU A 294 -7.52 -18.43 17.74
C GLU A 294 -6.42 -17.66 16.98
N ALA A 295 -5.85 -16.61 17.57
CA ALA A 295 -4.72 -15.87 17.00
C ALA A 295 -3.47 -16.77 16.81
N ALA A 296 -3.12 -17.56 17.84
CA ALA A 296 -1.97 -18.48 17.74
C ALA A 296 -2.22 -19.60 16.73
N ARG A 297 -3.48 -20.04 16.56
CA ARG A 297 -3.85 -20.96 15.48
C ARG A 297 -3.62 -20.31 14.12
N ALA A 298 -4.13 -19.11 13.90
CA ALA A 298 -3.99 -18.39 12.63
C ALA A 298 -2.51 -18.28 12.22
N ASP A 299 -1.64 -17.85 13.13
CA ASP A 299 -0.20 -17.74 12.89
C ASP A 299 0.44 -19.08 12.54
N LEU A 300 0.17 -20.14 13.29
CA LEU A 300 0.69 -21.48 12.97
C LEU A 300 0.13 -22.04 11.66
N GLY A 301 -1.11 -21.72 11.33
CA GLY A 301 -1.73 -22.03 10.03
C GLY A 301 -0.97 -21.37 8.88
N LEU A 302 -0.60 -20.09 9.02
CA LEU A 302 0.21 -19.37 8.04
C LEU A 302 1.61 -19.96 7.88
N VAL A 303 2.27 -20.33 8.99
CA VAL A 303 3.55 -21.07 8.95
C VAL A 303 3.42 -22.35 8.13
N LEU A 304 2.38 -23.16 8.38
CA LEU A 304 2.11 -24.36 7.60
C LEU A 304 1.85 -24.05 6.14
N TYR A 305 1.09 -23.00 5.83
CA TYR A 305 0.75 -22.64 4.47
C TYR A 305 1.98 -22.28 3.64
N ARG A 306 2.88 -21.45 4.20
CA ARG A 306 4.12 -21.01 3.53
C ARG A 306 5.10 -22.15 3.25
N ARG A 307 5.11 -23.20 4.08
CA ARG A 307 6.09 -24.31 3.96
C ARG A 307 5.52 -25.60 3.39
N LYS A 308 4.26 -25.89 3.72
CA LYS A 308 3.53 -27.11 3.36
C LYS A 308 2.08 -26.75 3.02
N ARG A 309 1.89 -25.89 2.01
CA ARG A 309 0.58 -25.42 1.50
C ARG A 309 -0.52 -26.49 1.54
N ARG A 310 -0.24 -27.68 1.00
CA ARG A 310 -1.18 -28.81 0.98
C ARG A 310 -1.73 -29.19 2.37
N ILE A 311 -0.89 -29.22 3.41
CA ILE A 311 -1.31 -29.58 4.77
C ILE A 311 -2.21 -28.49 5.35
N ALA A 312 -1.86 -27.21 5.14
CA ALA A 312 -2.70 -26.09 5.57
C ALA A 312 -4.07 -26.09 4.87
N LEU A 313 -4.10 -26.38 3.58
CA LEU A 313 -5.36 -26.49 2.81
C LEU A 313 -6.23 -27.66 3.30
N GLN A 314 -5.63 -28.83 3.59
CA GLN A 314 -6.35 -29.95 4.19
C GLN A 314 -6.92 -29.60 5.56
N TYR A 315 -6.18 -28.85 6.37
CA TYR A 315 -6.66 -28.38 7.66
C TYR A 315 -7.83 -27.39 7.49
N LEU A 316 -7.71 -26.44 6.57
CA LEU A 316 -8.78 -25.50 6.22
C LEU A 316 -10.04 -26.24 5.80
N GLU A 317 -9.93 -27.18 4.85
CA GLU A 317 -11.04 -27.98 4.34
C GLU A 317 -11.74 -28.79 5.44
N GLN A 318 -10.98 -29.45 6.32
CA GLN A 318 -11.53 -30.37 7.32
C GLN A 318 -12.01 -29.67 8.59
N ARG A 319 -11.39 -28.55 8.97
CA ARG A 319 -11.56 -27.95 10.30
C ARG A 319 -11.86 -26.46 10.27
N GLY A 320 -11.80 -25.79 9.12
CA GLY A 320 -11.98 -24.34 9.01
C GLY A 320 -13.37 -23.84 9.43
N ALA A 321 -14.40 -24.68 9.31
CA ALA A 321 -15.77 -24.34 9.72
C ALA A 321 -15.99 -24.33 11.24
N ALA A 322 -15.05 -24.87 12.03
CA ALA A 322 -15.19 -24.91 13.49
C ALA A 322 -15.06 -23.50 14.08
N PRO A 323 -15.89 -23.10 15.08
CA PRO A 323 -15.86 -21.75 15.66
C PRO A 323 -14.46 -21.31 16.13
N GLU A 324 -13.69 -22.22 16.70
CA GLU A 324 -12.33 -21.93 17.19
C GLU A 324 -11.26 -21.80 16.09
N ASN A 325 -11.63 -22.03 14.82
CA ASN A 325 -10.74 -21.95 13.66
C ASN A 325 -11.11 -20.83 12.68
N LEU A 326 -12.10 -19.97 12.99
CA LEU A 326 -12.55 -18.93 12.07
C LEU A 326 -11.45 -17.90 11.76
N GLU A 327 -10.66 -17.47 12.75
CA GLU A 327 -9.50 -16.60 12.52
C GLU A 327 -8.43 -17.28 11.65
N LEU A 328 -8.17 -18.58 11.87
CA LEU A 328 -7.27 -19.35 11.02
C LEU A 328 -7.79 -19.44 9.59
N ALA A 329 -9.08 -19.69 9.41
CA ALA A 329 -9.71 -19.75 8.10
C ALA A 329 -9.56 -18.43 7.35
N ARG A 330 -9.88 -17.31 8.00
CA ARG A 330 -9.71 -15.96 7.44
C ARG A 330 -8.26 -15.66 7.10
N ALA A 331 -7.33 -15.93 8.02
CA ALA A 331 -5.90 -15.70 7.78
C ALA A 331 -5.40 -16.49 6.57
N LEU A 332 -5.74 -17.78 6.47
CA LEU A 332 -5.38 -18.62 5.33
C LEU A 332 -6.02 -18.12 4.03
N LEU A 333 -7.31 -17.79 4.02
CA LEU A 333 -7.99 -17.29 2.83
C LEU A 333 -7.43 -15.96 2.33
N ARG A 334 -7.08 -15.03 3.25
CA ARG A 334 -6.38 -13.78 2.90
C ARG A 334 -4.99 -14.05 2.33
N GLU A 335 -4.24 -15.01 2.87
CA GLU A 335 -2.92 -15.38 2.35
C GLU A 335 -3.01 -16.11 1.00
N ILE A 336 -4.09 -16.88 0.76
CA ILE A 336 -4.41 -17.46 -0.54
C ILE A 336 -4.72 -16.36 -1.56
N ALA A 337 -5.51 -15.36 -1.19
CA ALA A 337 -5.87 -14.25 -2.08
C ALA A 337 -4.66 -13.46 -2.62
N LYS A 338 -3.55 -13.40 -1.88
CA LYS A 338 -2.30 -12.77 -2.33
C LYS A 338 -1.62 -13.53 -3.47
N ASN A 339 -1.76 -14.86 -3.50
CA ASN A 339 -1.20 -15.71 -4.55
C ASN A 339 -2.11 -16.94 -4.80
N PRO A 340 -3.23 -16.72 -5.53
CA PRO A 340 -4.21 -17.77 -5.82
C PRO A 340 -3.63 -18.88 -6.67
N ASP A 341 -3.95 -20.13 -6.35
CA ASP A 341 -3.50 -21.30 -7.11
C ASP A 341 -4.67 -22.26 -7.37
N THR A 342 -4.73 -22.85 -8.56
CA THR A 342 -5.76 -23.84 -8.91
C THR A 342 -5.82 -25.04 -7.95
N ARG A 343 -4.72 -25.35 -7.26
CA ARG A 343 -4.65 -26.41 -6.23
C ARG A 343 -5.44 -26.07 -4.96
N ASP A 344 -5.85 -24.82 -4.76
CA ASP A 344 -6.61 -24.39 -3.59
C ASP A 344 -8.12 -24.70 -3.71
N ARG A 345 -8.59 -24.98 -4.92
CA ARG A 345 -10.02 -25.15 -5.25
C ARG A 345 -10.80 -26.02 -4.27
N PRO A 346 -10.33 -27.22 -3.84
CA PRO A 346 -11.09 -28.03 -2.89
C PRO A 346 -11.35 -27.32 -1.55
N ALA A 347 -10.34 -26.67 -0.99
CA ALA A 347 -10.46 -25.96 0.28
C ALA A 347 -11.32 -24.69 0.14
N LEU A 348 -11.23 -23.99 -1.00
CA LEU A 348 -12.06 -22.82 -1.29
C LEU A 348 -13.54 -23.20 -1.45
N LEU A 349 -13.84 -24.30 -2.15
CA LEU A 349 -15.20 -24.81 -2.30
C LEU A 349 -15.80 -25.27 -0.96
N ALA A 350 -14.96 -25.79 -0.05
CA ALA A 350 -15.38 -26.08 1.32
C ALA A 350 -15.68 -24.78 2.11
N ALA A 351 -14.84 -23.75 1.94
CA ALA A 351 -14.97 -22.47 2.62
C ALA A 351 -16.26 -21.71 2.28
N LEU A 352 -16.86 -21.93 1.10
CA LEU A 352 -18.19 -21.40 0.74
C LEU A 352 -19.32 -21.87 1.65
N ARG A 353 -19.11 -22.90 2.48
CA ARG A 353 -20.10 -23.43 3.43
C ARG A 353 -19.75 -23.13 4.89
N PHE A 354 -18.69 -22.35 5.14
CA PHE A 354 -18.30 -21.99 6.50
C PHE A 354 -19.34 -21.05 7.12
N PRO A 355 -19.52 -21.07 8.44
CA PRO A 355 -20.47 -20.19 9.11
C PRO A 355 -20.06 -18.71 9.04
N ASP A 356 -18.76 -18.42 8.90
CA ASP A 356 -18.23 -17.07 8.80
C ASP A 356 -18.47 -16.44 7.41
N PRO A 357 -19.21 -15.32 7.29
CA PRO A 357 -19.47 -14.67 6.01
C PRO A 357 -18.21 -14.10 5.36
N GLU A 358 -17.23 -13.63 6.13
CA GLU A 358 -15.98 -13.14 5.58
C GLU A 358 -15.21 -14.26 4.86
N ALA A 359 -15.12 -15.45 5.46
CA ALA A 359 -14.53 -16.62 4.82
C ALA A 359 -15.24 -16.98 3.50
N ARG A 360 -16.58 -16.97 3.47
CA ARG A 360 -17.35 -17.24 2.23
C ARG A 360 -17.07 -16.19 1.16
N PHE A 361 -17.03 -14.91 1.54
CA PHE A 361 -16.71 -13.81 0.64
C PHE A 361 -15.30 -13.91 0.06
N LEU A 362 -14.29 -14.14 0.91
CA LEU A 362 -12.90 -14.31 0.47
C LEU A 362 -12.75 -15.52 -0.46
N ALA A 363 -13.43 -16.63 -0.15
CA ALA A 363 -13.42 -17.81 -1.01
C ALA A 363 -13.99 -17.51 -2.41
N LEU A 364 -15.08 -16.75 -2.51
CA LEU A 364 -15.60 -16.28 -3.81
C LEU A 364 -14.58 -15.41 -4.56
N ASP A 365 -13.90 -14.50 -3.87
CA ASP A 365 -12.86 -13.65 -4.46
C ASP A 365 -11.71 -14.46 -5.05
N VAL A 366 -11.23 -15.47 -4.33
CA VAL A 366 -10.15 -16.34 -4.82
C VAL A 366 -10.62 -17.26 -5.94
N LEU A 367 -11.83 -17.83 -5.85
CA LEU A 367 -12.37 -18.74 -6.87
C LEU A 367 -12.53 -18.04 -8.23
N ASP A 368 -12.91 -16.77 -8.24
CA ASP A 368 -12.91 -15.96 -9.46
C ASP A 368 -11.49 -15.69 -9.98
N ALA A 369 -10.52 -15.42 -9.10
CA ALA A 369 -9.13 -15.17 -9.50
C ALA A 369 -8.48 -16.40 -10.16
N VAL A 370 -8.88 -17.62 -9.78
CA VAL A 370 -8.42 -18.88 -10.41
C VAL A 370 -9.34 -19.39 -11.52
N ALA A 371 -10.27 -18.54 -11.98
CA ALA A 371 -11.26 -18.83 -13.02
C ALA A 371 -11.98 -20.17 -12.82
N GLU A 372 -12.39 -20.48 -11.59
CA GLU A 372 -13.16 -21.69 -11.30
C GLU A 372 -14.58 -21.56 -11.87
N ASP A 373 -15.03 -22.56 -12.62
CA ASP A 373 -16.36 -22.61 -13.22
C ASP A 373 -16.90 -24.05 -13.34
N GLY A 374 -16.41 -24.95 -12.49
CA GLY A 374 -16.87 -26.33 -12.44
C GLY A 374 -18.30 -26.45 -11.89
N PRO A 375 -18.95 -27.62 -12.11
CA PRO A 375 -20.34 -27.85 -11.69
C PRO A 375 -20.53 -27.67 -10.17
N THR A 376 -19.55 -28.09 -9.37
CA THR A 376 -19.58 -27.92 -7.90
C THR A 376 -19.62 -26.45 -7.50
N PHE A 377 -18.89 -25.59 -8.20
CA PHE A 377 -18.87 -24.16 -7.91
C PHE A 377 -20.19 -23.50 -8.32
N ARG A 378 -20.73 -23.84 -9.50
CA ARG A 378 -22.04 -23.33 -9.96
C ARG A 378 -23.16 -23.70 -8.99
N ALA A 379 -23.21 -24.94 -8.52
CA ALA A 379 -24.15 -25.36 -7.49
C ALA A 379 -23.96 -24.61 -6.16
N ALA A 380 -22.70 -24.29 -5.81
CA ALA A 380 -22.43 -23.48 -4.62
C ALA A 380 -22.93 -22.02 -4.78
N LEU A 381 -22.76 -21.40 -5.95
CA LEU A 381 -23.30 -20.07 -6.23
C LEU A 381 -24.82 -20.04 -6.08
N GLU A 382 -25.53 -21.05 -6.61
CA GLU A 382 -26.98 -21.18 -6.44
C GLU A 382 -27.38 -21.22 -4.95
N SER A 383 -26.63 -21.96 -4.13
CA SER A 383 -26.90 -22.03 -2.68
C SER A 383 -26.66 -20.71 -1.93
N LEU A 384 -25.78 -19.85 -2.46
CA LEU A 384 -25.44 -18.55 -1.88
C LEU A 384 -26.41 -17.43 -2.29
N ALA A 385 -27.37 -17.70 -3.17
CA ALA A 385 -28.44 -16.76 -3.52
C ALA A 385 -29.22 -16.26 -2.30
N GLU A 386 -29.44 -17.16 -1.33
CA GLU A 386 -30.18 -16.91 -0.10
C GLU A 386 -29.25 -16.76 1.13
N ASP A 387 -27.96 -16.45 0.93
CA ASP A 387 -27.01 -16.27 2.03
C ASP A 387 -27.53 -15.19 3.00
N PRO A 388 -27.45 -15.36 4.34
CA PRO A 388 -27.92 -14.34 5.28
C PRO A 388 -27.15 -13.01 5.17
N ASP A 389 -25.88 -13.06 4.74
CA ASP A 389 -25.03 -11.88 4.65
C ASP A 389 -25.19 -11.16 3.30
N PRO A 390 -25.54 -9.86 3.30
CA PRO A 390 -25.78 -9.11 2.06
C PRO A 390 -24.53 -8.94 1.20
N PHE A 391 -23.32 -8.91 1.77
CA PHE A 391 -22.08 -8.81 1.01
C PHE A 391 -21.79 -10.12 0.28
N VAL A 392 -22.05 -11.26 0.93
CA VAL A 392 -21.92 -12.58 0.29
C VAL A 392 -22.92 -12.73 -0.86
N ARG A 393 -24.19 -12.36 -0.65
CA ARG A 393 -25.21 -12.36 -1.73
C ARG A 393 -24.80 -11.48 -2.91
N LEU A 394 -24.40 -10.23 -2.64
CA LEU A 394 -24.01 -9.30 -3.69
C LEU A 394 -22.75 -9.78 -4.43
N ARG A 395 -21.81 -10.39 -3.70
CA ARG A 395 -20.59 -10.96 -4.28
C ARG A 395 -20.85 -12.15 -5.19
N MET A 396 -21.79 -13.02 -4.79
CA MET A 396 -22.29 -14.13 -5.60
C MET A 396 -22.96 -13.60 -6.87
N THR A 397 -23.83 -12.60 -6.76
CA THR A 397 -24.46 -11.93 -7.91
C THR A 397 -23.41 -11.41 -8.89
N GLY A 398 -22.35 -10.78 -8.38
CA GLY A 398 -21.21 -10.35 -9.21
C GLY A 398 -20.49 -11.51 -9.91
N ALA A 399 -20.32 -12.65 -9.23
CA ALA A 399 -19.70 -13.85 -9.81
C ALA A 399 -20.54 -14.42 -10.96
N LEU A 400 -21.87 -14.42 -10.84
CA LEU A 400 -22.79 -14.87 -11.89
C LEU A 400 -22.80 -13.92 -13.08
N ALA A 401 -22.86 -12.60 -12.83
CA ALA A 401 -22.81 -11.57 -13.86
C ALA A 401 -21.51 -11.66 -14.68
N TYR A 402 -20.36 -11.81 -14.00
CA TYR A 402 -19.05 -11.99 -14.66
C TYR A 402 -18.98 -13.22 -15.57
N ARG A 403 -19.81 -14.24 -15.32
CA ARG A 403 -19.92 -15.46 -16.13
C ARG A 403 -20.99 -15.37 -17.23
N GLY A 404 -21.46 -14.16 -17.55
CA GLY A 404 -22.40 -13.91 -18.63
C GLY A 404 -23.88 -14.10 -18.26
N HIS A 405 -24.22 -14.23 -16.98
CA HIS A 405 -25.63 -14.27 -16.57
C HIS A 405 -26.16 -12.84 -16.45
N ALA A 406 -26.53 -12.26 -17.59
CA ALA A 406 -26.95 -10.85 -17.71
C ALA A 406 -28.07 -10.43 -16.74
N SER A 407 -28.95 -11.36 -16.33
CA SER A 407 -30.01 -11.10 -15.33
C SER A 407 -29.47 -10.63 -13.97
N HIS A 408 -28.20 -10.92 -13.65
CA HIS A 408 -27.56 -10.54 -12.40
C HIS A 408 -26.88 -9.17 -12.45
N VAL A 409 -26.83 -8.50 -13.60
CA VAL A 409 -26.27 -7.14 -13.71
C VAL A 409 -27.19 -6.11 -13.06
N GLN A 410 -28.51 -6.20 -13.26
CA GLN A 410 -29.45 -5.22 -12.70
C GLN A 410 -29.43 -5.13 -11.17
N PRO A 411 -29.42 -6.25 -10.41
CA PRO A 411 -29.26 -6.17 -8.96
C PRO A 411 -27.98 -5.46 -8.50
N LEU A 412 -26.88 -5.55 -9.27
CA LEU A 412 -25.66 -4.80 -8.98
C LEU A 412 -25.86 -3.30 -9.24
N VAL A 413 -26.52 -2.94 -10.35
CA VAL A 413 -26.85 -1.54 -10.69
C VAL A 413 -27.74 -0.92 -9.61
N GLU A 414 -28.77 -1.64 -9.15
CA GLU A 414 -29.66 -1.19 -8.07
C GLU A 414 -28.90 -0.98 -6.77
N ALA A 415 -28.06 -1.94 -6.37
CA ALA A 415 -27.23 -1.85 -5.18
C ALA A 415 -26.26 -0.66 -5.24
N ALA A 416 -25.56 -0.47 -6.36
CA ALA A 416 -24.66 0.66 -6.57
C ALA A 416 -25.42 2.00 -6.55
N ARG A 417 -26.63 2.04 -7.12
CA ARG A 417 -27.41 3.27 -7.26
C ARG A 417 -28.03 3.74 -5.94
N SER A 418 -28.54 2.81 -5.14
CA SER A 418 -29.55 3.10 -4.12
C SER A 418 -29.39 2.38 -2.78
N SER A 419 -28.38 1.52 -2.60
CA SER A 419 -28.13 0.93 -1.27
C SER A 419 -27.90 2.03 -0.24
N ALA A 420 -28.56 1.95 0.91
CA ALA A 420 -28.32 2.84 2.04
C ALA A 420 -26.92 2.63 2.65
N ASP A 421 -26.42 1.39 2.59
CA ASP A 421 -25.08 1.03 3.04
C ASP A 421 -24.04 1.39 1.96
N ALA A 422 -23.13 2.31 2.31
CA ALA A 422 -22.06 2.79 1.46
C ALA A 422 -21.05 1.70 1.08
N ILE A 423 -20.82 0.73 1.97
CA ILE A 423 -19.94 -0.41 1.72
C ILE A 423 -20.58 -1.33 0.67
N LEU A 424 -21.90 -1.57 0.74
CA LEU A 424 -22.61 -2.32 -0.31
C LEU A 424 -22.61 -1.58 -1.66
N ARG A 425 -22.80 -0.25 -1.66
CA ARG A 425 -22.67 0.57 -2.90
C ARG A 425 -21.27 0.40 -3.51
N ALA A 426 -20.22 0.54 -2.69
CA ALA A 426 -18.84 0.39 -3.12
C ALA A 426 -18.55 -1.00 -3.70
N LEU A 427 -19.04 -2.07 -3.05
CA LEU A 427 -18.90 -3.43 -3.54
C LEU A 427 -19.61 -3.60 -4.89
N ALA A 428 -20.82 -3.07 -5.04
CA ALA A 428 -21.56 -3.13 -6.31
C ALA A 428 -20.81 -2.41 -7.44
N ILE A 429 -20.33 -1.19 -7.20
CA ILE A 429 -19.51 -0.41 -8.15
C ILE A 429 -18.26 -1.20 -8.55
N ARG A 430 -17.56 -1.78 -7.57
CA ARG A 430 -16.38 -2.62 -7.80
C ARG A 430 -16.69 -3.82 -8.68
N LEU A 431 -17.83 -4.47 -8.49
CA LEU A 431 -18.22 -5.64 -9.28
C LEU A 431 -18.63 -5.25 -10.71
N LEU A 432 -19.41 -4.18 -10.87
CA LEU A 432 -19.79 -3.63 -12.18
C LEU A 432 -18.55 -3.21 -12.99
N GLY A 433 -17.57 -2.57 -12.35
CA GLY A 433 -16.32 -2.15 -13.01
C GLY A 433 -15.44 -3.32 -13.49
N ARG A 434 -15.76 -4.57 -13.12
CA ARG A 434 -15.05 -5.78 -13.59
C ARG A 434 -15.73 -6.46 -14.78
N LEU A 435 -16.95 -6.05 -15.13
CA LEU A 435 -17.70 -6.63 -16.23
C LEU A 435 -17.21 -6.05 -17.56
N ASP A 436 -17.41 -6.79 -18.65
CA ASP A 436 -17.09 -6.29 -19.99
C ASP A 436 -18.03 -5.14 -20.38
N GLU A 437 -19.24 -5.12 -19.81
CA GLU A 437 -20.26 -4.07 -19.93
C GLU A 437 -20.01 -2.87 -19.00
N ALA A 438 -18.88 -2.79 -18.28
CA ALA A 438 -18.53 -1.64 -17.45
C ALA A 438 -18.70 -0.26 -18.16
N PRO A 439 -18.39 -0.11 -19.47
CA PRO A 439 -18.64 1.14 -20.19
C PRO A 439 -20.11 1.60 -20.21
N ASP A 440 -21.07 0.67 -20.08
CA ASP A 440 -22.51 0.97 -20.07
C ASP A 440 -22.98 1.57 -18.73
N HIS A 441 -22.08 1.64 -17.74
CA HIS A 441 -22.34 2.15 -16.39
C HIS A 441 -21.48 3.36 -16.05
N LEU A 442 -20.92 4.04 -17.06
CA LEU A 442 -20.03 5.20 -16.87
C LEU A 442 -20.70 6.34 -16.09
N ASP A 443 -21.98 6.61 -16.37
CA ASP A 443 -22.78 7.62 -15.66
C ASP A 443 -22.92 7.31 -14.17
N LEU A 444 -23.14 6.03 -13.84
CA LEU A 444 -23.23 5.56 -12.46
C LEU A 444 -21.89 5.72 -11.72
N PHE A 445 -20.77 5.37 -12.36
CA PHE A 445 -19.46 5.54 -11.75
C PHE A 445 -19.08 7.02 -11.60
N GLU A 446 -19.38 7.86 -12.60
CA GLU A 446 -19.16 9.31 -12.49
C GLU A 446 -19.97 9.90 -11.33
N ARG A 447 -21.26 9.58 -11.23
CA ARG A 447 -22.11 10.00 -10.10
C ARG A 447 -21.52 9.55 -8.76
N ALA A 448 -21.10 8.28 -8.65
CA ALA A 448 -20.53 7.77 -7.41
C ALA A 448 -19.21 8.46 -7.01
N LEU A 449 -18.38 8.84 -8.00
CA LEU A 449 -17.15 9.58 -7.74
C LEU A 449 -17.41 11.04 -7.31
N LEU A 450 -18.45 11.68 -7.84
CA LEU A 450 -18.70 13.11 -7.65
C LEU A 450 -19.70 13.44 -6.53
N GLU A 451 -20.61 12.50 -6.21
CA GLU A 451 -21.80 12.80 -5.38
C GLU A 451 -21.97 11.87 -4.18
N ASP A 452 -21.61 10.58 -4.28
CA ASP A 452 -21.96 9.58 -3.23
C ASP A 452 -21.26 9.80 -1.88
N HIS A 453 -20.23 10.66 -1.84
CA HIS A 453 -19.51 11.05 -0.62
C HIS A 453 -20.09 12.29 0.08
N ALA A 454 -21.11 12.95 -0.50
CA ALA A 454 -21.63 14.22 0.04
C ALA A 454 -22.33 14.06 1.41
N ALA A 455 -22.76 12.84 1.76
CA ALA A 455 -23.43 12.52 3.02
C ALA A 455 -22.48 11.86 4.06
N GLU A 456 -21.21 11.64 3.70
CA GLU A 456 -20.24 10.96 4.56
C GLU A 456 -19.44 11.98 5.41
N GLU A 457 -18.86 11.52 6.53
CA GLU A 457 -18.08 12.38 7.40
C GLU A 457 -16.87 12.98 6.65
N PRO A 458 -16.59 14.29 6.82
CA PRO A 458 -15.40 14.91 6.22
C PRO A 458 -14.14 14.15 6.62
N ASP A 459 -13.28 13.88 5.63
CA ASP A 459 -12.02 13.16 5.78
C ASP A 459 -12.15 11.67 6.24
N GLY A 460 -13.37 11.11 6.23
CA GLY A 460 -13.63 9.67 6.42
C GLY A 460 -13.33 8.82 5.16
N PRO A 461 -13.29 7.48 5.28
CA PRO A 461 -13.16 6.60 4.11
C PRO A 461 -14.39 6.72 3.23
N THR A 462 -14.18 6.89 1.93
CA THR A 462 -15.24 7.11 0.93
C THR A 462 -15.22 5.98 -0.08
N PRO A 463 -15.57 4.74 0.35
CA PRO A 463 -15.28 3.54 -0.41
C PRO A 463 -15.99 3.53 -1.76
N ALA A 464 -17.19 4.12 -1.87
CA ALA A 464 -17.90 4.20 -3.14
C ALA A 464 -17.14 5.07 -4.17
N ALA A 465 -16.63 6.22 -3.75
CA ALA A 465 -15.85 7.11 -4.61
C ALA A 465 -14.49 6.49 -5.00
N GLU A 466 -13.81 5.83 -4.05
CA GLU A 466 -12.58 5.07 -4.31
C GLU A 466 -12.78 3.96 -5.35
N GLN A 467 -13.84 3.14 -5.19
CA GLN A 467 -14.16 2.08 -6.15
C GLN A 467 -14.63 2.64 -7.50
N ALA A 468 -15.32 3.79 -7.50
CA ALA A 468 -15.74 4.47 -8.72
C ALA A 468 -14.55 4.97 -9.53
N ALA A 469 -13.53 5.55 -8.89
CA ALA A 469 -12.30 5.95 -9.56
C ALA A 469 -11.61 4.76 -10.26
N ILE A 470 -11.53 3.61 -9.58
CA ILE A 470 -10.97 2.38 -10.16
C ILE A 470 -11.84 1.87 -11.32
N ALA A 471 -13.16 1.85 -11.16
CA ALA A 471 -14.10 1.40 -12.19
C ALA A 471 -14.03 2.28 -13.45
N LEU A 472 -13.97 3.60 -13.29
CA LEU A 472 -13.74 4.57 -14.37
C LEU A 472 -12.40 4.30 -15.07
N GLY A 473 -11.34 4.02 -14.32
CA GLY A 473 -10.06 3.57 -14.87
C GLY A 473 -10.17 2.28 -15.70
N CYS A 474 -11.06 1.36 -15.33
CA CYS A 474 -11.29 0.12 -16.09
C CYS A 474 -12.06 0.37 -17.39
N VAL A 475 -12.99 1.33 -17.41
CA VAL A 475 -13.76 1.73 -18.61
C VAL A 475 -12.84 2.23 -19.74
N GLY A 476 -11.69 2.82 -19.40
CA GLY A 476 -10.71 3.27 -20.38
C GLY A 476 -10.83 4.76 -20.74
N PRO A 477 -10.24 5.21 -21.86
CA PRO A 477 -10.08 6.64 -22.18
C PRO A 477 -11.37 7.47 -22.20
N LYS A 478 -12.55 6.87 -22.40
CA LYS A 478 -13.85 7.56 -22.32
C LYS A 478 -14.14 8.17 -20.95
N ALA A 479 -13.53 7.62 -19.89
CA ALA A 479 -13.76 8.03 -18.52
C ALA A 479 -12.82 9.16 -18.04
N VAL A 480 -11.87 9.63 -18.87
CA VAL A 480 -10.88 10.65 -18.47
C VAL A 480 -11.57 11.92 -17.99
N THR A 481 -12.62 12.39 -18.68
CA THR A 481 -13.40 13.56 -18.23
C THR A 481 -13.92 13.40 -16.80
N ALA A 482 -14.55 12.27 -16.48
CA ALA A 482 -15.08 12.01 -15.14
C ALA A 482 -13.98 11.99 -14.08
N LEU A 483 -12.82 11.39 -14.39
CA LEU A 483 -11.67 11.35 -13.48
C LEU A 483 -11.04 12.73 -13.26
N LEU A 484 -10.95 13.58 -14.30
CA LEU A 484 -10.45 14.96 -14.13
C LEU A 484 -11.36 15.77 -13.20
N ARG A 485 -12.68 15.62 -13.37
CA ARG A 485 -13.67 16.26 -12.49
C ARG A 485 -13.56 15.72 -11.06
N GLY A 486 -13.43 14.40 -10.92
CA GLY A 486 -13.24 13.72 -9.65
C GLY A 486 -11.95 14.12 -8.94
N HIS A 487 -10.86 14.39 -9.66
CA HIS A 487 -9.60 14.87 -9.07
C HIS A 487 -9.80 16.20 -8.33
N LEU A 488 -10.56 17.11 -8.93
CA LEU A 488 -10.84 18.42 -8.35
C LEU A 488 -11.82 18.32 -7.17
N LEU A 489 -12.75 17.38 -7.21
CA LEU A 489 -13.80 17.21 -6.21
C LEU A 489 -13.55 16.14 -5.14
N ALA A 490 -12.49 15.33 -5.27
CA ALA A 490 -12.22 14.17 -4.42
C ALA A 490 -12.49 14.47 -2.92
N PRO A 491 -13.24 13.63 -2.20
CA PRO A 491 -13.59 13.90 -0.80
C PRO A 491 -12.40 13.71 0.16
N SER A 492 -11.47 12.82 -0.20
CA SER A 492 -10.35 12.38 0.63
C SER A 492 -9.08 12.22 -0.20
N ASP A 493 -7.92 12.20 0.47
CA ASP A 493 -6.64 11.92 -0.20
C ASP A 493 -6.59 10.48 -0.75
N ALA A 494 -7.27 9.53 -0.11
CA ALA A 494 -7.38 8.16 -0.62
C ALA A 494 -8.12 8.11 -1.97
N THR A 495 -9.24 8.83 -2.10
CA THR A 495 -9.95 8.94 -3.39
C THR A 495 -9.09 9.65 -4.41
N LEU A 496 -8.38 10.71 -4.01
CA LEU A 496 -7.49 11.45 -4.90
C LEU A 496 -6.37 10.57 -5.45
N ASP A 497 -5.75 9.75 -4.60
CA ASP A 497 -4.70 8.81 -4.99
C ASP A 497 -5.24 7.75 -5.97
N ALA A 498 -6.46 7.22 -5.74
CA ALA A 498 -7.12 6.30 -6.67
C ALA A 498 -7.42 6.95 -8.03
N VAL A 499 -7.90 8.21 -8.04
CA VAL A 499 -8.14 8.99 -9.26
C VAL A 499 -6.85 9.25 -10.01
N GLU A 500 -5.77 9.63 -9.33
CA GLU A 500 -4.47 9.86 -9.96
C GLU A 500 -3.87 8.59 -10.54
N ALA A 501 -3.98 7.46 -9.82
CA ALA A 501 -3.57 6.16 -10.32
C ALA A 501 -4.33 5.81 -11.61
N ALA A 502 -5.66 5.98 -11.63
CA ALA A 502 -6.49 5.75 -12.81
C ALA A 502 -6.11 6.69 -13.98
N LEU A 503 -5.97 8.00 -13.72
CA LEU A 503 -5.57 8.98 -14.73
C LEU A 503 -4.21 8.65 -15.35
N LEU A 504 -3.20 8.30 -14.55
CA LEU A 504 -1.87 7.96 -15.05
C LEU A 504 -1.91 6.75 -16.00
N VAL A 505 -2.70 5.72 -15.68
CA VAL A 505 -2.87 4.56 -16.55
C VAL A 505 -3.53 4.95 -17.87
N LEU A 506 -4.62 5.71 -17.82
CA LEU A 506 -5.33 6.11 -19.03
C LEU A 506 -4.51 7.07 -19.90
N LEU A 507 -3.78 8.01 -19.30
CA LEU A 507 -2.91 8.92 -20.03
C LEU A 507 -1.76 8.18 -20.72
N ALA A 508 -1.16 7.20 -20.06
CA ALA A 508 -0.12 6.36 -20.66
C ALA A 508 -0.68 5.47 -21.78
N GLU A 509 -1.90 4.94 -21.61
CA GLU A 509 -2.58 4.18 -22.65
C GLU A 509 -2.85 5.03 -23.90
N MET A 510 -3.26 6.29 -23.72
CA MET A 510 -3.51 7.21 -24.83
C MET A 510 -2.24 7.58 -25.62
N GLU A 511 -1.06 7.45 -25.01
CA GLU A 511 0.25 7.66 -25.65
C GLU A 511 0.87 6.37 -26.19
N GLY A 512 0.33 5.22 -25.79
CA GLY A 512 0.90 3.90 -26.03
C GLY A 512 -0.10 2.94 -26.68
N ALA A 513 0.04 1.66 -26.32
CA ALA A 513 -0.86 0.61 -26.78
C ALA A 513 -2.09 0.51 -25.86
N PRO A 514 -3.28 0.20 -26.43
CA PRO A 514 -4.49 0.01 -25.63
C PRO A 514 -4.32 -1.16 -24.65
N LEU A 515 -4.84 -0.96 -23.43
CA LEU A 515 -4.81 -1.97 -22.38
C LEU A 515 -6.18 -2.65 -22.26
N THR A 516 -6.20 -3.91 -21.85
CA THR A 516 -7.45 -4.57 -21.45
C THR A 516 -7.92 -4.02 -20.10
N ALA A 517 -9.22 -4.13 -19.79
CA ALA A 517 -9.76 -3.67 -18.49
C ALA A 517 -9.03 -4.32 -17.29
N SER A 518 -8.72 -5.61 -17.38
CA SER A 518 -7.94 -6.32 -16.35
C SER A 518 -6.51 -5.78 -16.21
N ALA A 519 -5.83 -5.48 -17.33
CA ALA A 519 -4.48 -4.91 -17.30
C ALA A 519 -4.48 -3.50 -16.69
N ARG A 520 -5.47 -2.65 -17.05
CA ARG A 520 -5.64 -1.34 -16.42
C ARG A 520 -5.81 -1.46 -14.91
N ARG A 521 -6.70 -2.34 -14.46
CA ARG A 521 -6.96 -2.53 -13.02
C ARG A 521 -5.73 -2.97 -12.26
N GLN A 522 -4.93 -3.88 -12.83
CA GLN A 522 -3.67 -4.32 -12.23
C GLN A 522 -2.67 -3.16 -12.11
N GLU A 523 -2.51 -2.35 -13.16
CA GLU A 523 -1.61 -1.20 -13.13
C GLU A 523 -2.08 -0.12 -12.14
N ILE A 524 -3.39 0.15 -12.07
CA ILE A 524 -3.99 1.04 -11.07
C ILE A 524 -3.71 0.52 -9.66
N THR A 525 -3.85 -0.79 -9.45
CA THR A 525 -3.57 -1.45 -8.16
C THR A 525 -2.13 -1.25 -7.72
N ILE A 526 -1.17 -1.42 -8.63
CA ILE A 526 0.26 -1.22 -8.37
C ILE A 526 0.53 0.24 -7.99
N ARG A 527 -0.02 1.20 -8.73
CA ARG A 527 0.21 2.65 -8.52
C ARG A 527 -0.41 3.19 -7.25
N ASP A 528 -1.58 2.68 -6.87
CA ASP A 528 -2.26 3.03 -5.61
C ASP A 528 -1.62 2.33 -4.38
N GLY A 529 -0.64 1.45 -4.60
CA GLY A 529 -0.02 0.65 -3.53
C GLY A 529 -0.97 -0.40 -2.94
N GLY A 530 -2.00 -0.79 -3.70
CA GLY A 530 -3.02 -1.74 -3.29
C GLY A 530 -4.05 -1.22 -2.28
N ARG A 531 -4.00 0.06 -1.88
CA ARG A 531 -4.81 0.59 -0.76
C ARG A 531 -6.32 0.51 -1.02
N CYS A 532 -6.75 0.98 -2.18
CA CYS A 532 -8.16 1.04 -2.58
C CYS A 532 -8.61 -0.27 -3.24
N THR A 533 -7.70 -1.02 -3.86
CA THR A 533 -8.02 -2.25 -4.60
C THR A 533 -8.04 -3.50 -3.72
N SER A 534 -7.32 -3.51 -2.59
CA SER A 534 -7.39 -4.55 -1.55
C SER A 534 -8.55 -4.38 -0.56
N TRP A 535 -9.44 -3.41 -0.81
CA TRP A 535 -10.59 -3.15 0.03
C TRP A 535 -11.47 -4.40 0.21
N SER A 536 -11.85 -4.67 1.46
CA SER A 536 -12.80 -5.72 1.85
C SER A 536 -13.95 -5.07 2.64
N PRO A 537 -15.20 -5.51 2.44
CA PRO A 537 -16.32 -5.08 3.29
C PRO A 537 -16.19 -5.56 4.74
N PHE A 538 -15.35 -6.57 5.01
CA PHE A 538 -15.10 -7.15 6.33
C PHE A 538 -13.77 -6.66 6.93
N ARG A 539 -13.56 -5.33 7.02
CA ARG A 539 -12.30 -4.79 7.56
C ARG A 539 -12.03 -5.29 8.99
N SER A 540 -10.82 -5.78 9.24
CA SER A 540 -10.38 -6.19 10.57
C SER A 540 -10.35 -4.99 11.54
N PRO A 541 -10.74 -5.15 12.81
CA PRO A 541 -10.77 -4.07 13.82
C PRO A 541 -9.45 -3.34 14.11
N GLY A 542 -8.31 -3.77 13.54
CA GLY A 542 -6.96 -3.32 13.95
C GLY A 542 -6.29 -2.25 13.09
N TRP A 543 -6.90 -1.75 12.02
CA TRP A 543 -6.28 -0.79 11.07
C TRP A 543 -6.64 0.68 11.35
N TRP A 544 -7.06 0.99 12.57
CA TRP A 544 -7.37 2.35 13.03
C TRP A 544 -6.38 2.80 14.12
N TRP A 545 -5.08 2.82 13.83
CA TRP A 545 -4.09 3.43 14.72
C TRP A 545 -2.98 4.08 13.91
#